data_AF-A0A0F7KX09-F1
#
_entry.id   AF-A0A0F7KX09-F1
#
_cell.length_a   1.000
_cell.length_b   1.000
_cell.length_c   1.000
_cell.angle_alpha   90.00
_cell.angle_beta   90.00
_cell.angle_gamma   90.00
#
_symmetry.space_group_name_H-M   'P 1'
#
loop_
_entity.id
_entity.type
_entity.pdbx_description
1 polymer ?
#
loop_
_entity_poly.entity_id
_entity_poly.type
_entity_poly.pdbx_seq_one_letter_code
_entity_poly.pdbx_strand_id
1 'polypeptide(L)' 'MSRETDWPARGRAFEAEDTEAGCQTLVPGVAPVTLGDRLAVLANAPLLPRKDQRPADHGLFDTNARNQLEMF' A
#
# COMPACT_ATOMS: atom_id res chain seq x y z
N MET A 1 8.08 34.45 -23.43
CA MET A 1 8.08 33.64 -22.20
C MET A 1 6.80 32.82 -22.19
N SER A 2 6.81 31.67 -22.87
CA SER A 2 5.65 30.80 -22.99
C SER A 2 5.90 29.60 -22.08
N ARG A 3 5.02 29.38 -21.09
CA ARG A 3 5.01 28.16 -20.29
C ARG A 3 4.27 27.11 -21.11
N GLU A 4 5.02 26.36 -21.92
CA GLU A 4 4.50 25.14 -22.53
C GLU A 4 4.23 24.14 -21.41
N THR A 5 2.94 23.94 -21.18
CA THR A 5 2.43 22.92 -20.27
C THR A 5 2.52 21.61 -21.02
N ASP A 6 3.68 20.97 -20.95
CA ASP A 6 3.95 19.71 -21.65
C ASP A 6 3.39 18.55 -20.81
N TRP A 7 2.08 18.33 -20.94
CA TRP A 7 1.47 17.06 -20.54
C TRP A 7 1.94 16.01 -21.54
N PRO A 8 2.55 14.88 -21.12
CA PRO A 8 3.14 13.98 -22.09
C PRO A 8 2.05 13.45 -23.02
N ALA A 9 2.26 13.73 -24.30
CA ALA A 9 1.59 13.06 -25.41
C ALA A 9 1.59 11.55 -25.16
N ARG A 10 0.55 10.84 -25.61
CA ARG A 10 0.41 9.37 -25.58
C ARG A 10 1.72 8.68 -26.02
N GLY A 11 2.67 8.44 -25.11
CA GLY A 11 4.09 8.54 -25.47
C GLY A 11 5.03 7.73 -24.58
N ARG A 12 6.02 7.14 -25.26
CA ARG A 12 7.27 6.50 -24.83
C ARG A 12 7.23 5.73 -23.50
N ALA A 13 7.40 4.40 -23.60
CA ALA A 13 7.63 3.56 -22.42
C ALA A 13 8.81 4.09 -21.60
N PHE A 14 8.60 4.23 -20.30
CA PHE A 14 9.61 4.60 -19.33
C PHE A 14 10.71 3.51 -19.26
N GLU A 15 11.91 3.91 -18.83
CA GLU A 15 13.00 2.95 -18.61
C GLU A 15 12.63 2.01 -17.46
N ALA A 16 12.83 0.71 -17.67
CA ALA A 16 12.44 -0.32 -16.72
C ALA A 16 13.61 -1.26 -16.41
N GLU A 17 13.65 -1.72 -15.16
CA GLU A 17 14.68 -2.63 -14.63
C GLU A 17 14.00 -3.75 -13.85
N ASP A 18 14.44 -5.00 -14.04
CA ASP A 18 14.01 -6.12 -13.22
C ASP A 18 14.76 -6.12 -11.89
N THR A 19 14.00 -6.05 -10.79
CA THR A 19 14.53 -6.10 -9.43
C THR A 19 14.00 -7.32 -8.69
N GLU A 20 14.55 -7.64 -7.52
CA GLU A 20 14.02 -8.68 -6.63
C GLU A 20 12.55 -8.43 -6.22
N ALA A 21 12.10 -7.17 -6.28
CA ALA A 21 10.72 -6.75 -6.01
C ALA A 21 9.82 -6.76 -7.26
N GLY A 22 10.32 -7.24 -8.40
CA GLY A 22 9.66 -7.21 -9.71
C GLY A 22 10.16 -6.11 -10.64
N CYS A 23 9.53 -5.97 -11.81
CA CYS A 23 9.87 -4.94 -12.79
C CYS A 23 9.54 -3.55 -12.25
N GLN A 24 10.54 -2.69 -12.12
CA GLN A 24 10.42 -1.31 -11.68
C GLN A 24 10.61 -0.37 -12.87
N THR A 25 10.03 0.83 -12.80
CA THR A 25 10.04 1.79 -13.89
C THR A 25 10.45 3.17 -13.40
N LEU A 26 11.41 3.80 -14.08
CA LEU A 26 11.92 5.12 -13.72
C LEU A 26 11.02 6.19 -14.34
N VAL A 27 10.11 6.73 -13.53
CA VAL A 27 9.21 7.82 -13.92
C VAL A 27 9.88 9.17 -13.62
N PRO A 28 10.09 10.03 -14.63
CA PRO A 28 10.67 11.36 -14.41
C PRO A 28 9.87 12.16 -13.38
N GLY A 29 10.57 12.76 -12.40
CA GLY A 29 9.96 13.55 -11.34
C GLY A 29 9.43 12.76 -10.14
N VAL A 30 9.46 11.42 -10.20
CA VAL A 30 9.13 10.55 -9.06
C VAL A 30 10.41 10.01 -8.44
N ALA A 31 10.63 10.32 -7.16
CA ALA A 31 11.76 9.75 -6.43
C ALA A 31 11.49 8.27 -6.11
N PRO A 32 12.47 7.37 -6.28
CA PRO A 32 12.31 5.96 -5.93
C PRO A 32 12.16 5.80 -4.41
N VAL A 33 11.29 4.88 -3.99
CA VAL A 33 11.07 4.57 -2.56
C VAL A 33 12.23 3.75 -2.03
N THR A 34 12.99 4.34 -1.11
CA THR A 34 14.17 3.70 -0.51
C THR A 34 13.78 2.67 0.55
N LEU A 35 14.75 1.85 0.97
CA LEU A 35 14.55 0.96 2.12
C LEU A 35 14.21 1.75 3.39
N GLY A 36 14.84 2.92 3.59
CA GLY A 36 14.57 3.79 4.73
C GLY A 36 13.12 4.27 4.77
N ASP A 37 12.57 4.66 3.62
CA ASP A 37 11.17 5.08 3.50
C ASP A 37 10.22 3.94 3.88
N ARG A 38 10.50 2.71 3.41
CA ARG A 38 9.71 1.52 3.75
C ARG A 38 9.75 1.24 5.25
N LEU A 39 10.92 1.32 5.87
CA LEU A 39 11.09 1.11 7.31
C LEU A 39 10.39 2.20 8.13
N ALA A 40 10.44 3.46 7.70
CA ALA A 40 9.76 4.56 8.35
C ALA A 40 8.23 4.37 8.32
N VAL A 41 7.68 3.89 7.21
CA VAL A 41 6.24 3.56 7.11
C VAL A 41 5.89 2.43 8.10
N LEU A 42 6.68 1.36 8.15
CA LEU A 42 6.43 0.24 9.07
C LEU A 42 6.55 0.65 10.55
N ALA A 43 7.49 1.53 10.89
CA ALA A 43 7.67 2.02 12.26
C ALA A 43 6.49 2.88 12.74
N ASN A 44 5.82 3.59 11.83
CA ASN A 44 4.66 4.42 12.14
C ASN A 44 3.31 3.70 11.93
N ALA A 45 3.33 2.47 11.41
CA ALA A 45 2.12 1.68 11.24
C ALA A 45 1.60 1.16 12.59
N PRO A 46 0.27 0.96 12.74
CA PRO A 46 -0.27 0.24 13.88
C PRO A 46 0.39 -1.13 14.02
N LEU A 47 0.55 -1.60 15.26
CA LEU A 47 1.08 -2.93 15.51
C LEU A 47 0.19 -3.98 14.82
N LEU A 48 0.80 -4.78 13.95
CA LEU A 48 0.13 -5.91 13.32
C LEU A 48 -0.34 -6.89 14.40
N PRO A 49 -1.53 -7.50 14.22
CA PRO A 49 -2.04 -8.48 15.16
C PRO A 49 -1.10 -9.68 15.26
N ARG A 50 -0.80 -10.09 16.50
CA ARG A 50 0.11 -11.22 16.77
C ARG A 50 -0.53 -12.59 16.57
N LYS A 51 -1.85 -12.62 16.39
CA LYS A 51 -2.69 -13.80 16.20
C LYS A 51 -3.79 -13.43 15.20
N ASP A 52 -4.30 -14.41 14.47
CA ASP A 52 -5.44 -14.21 13.59
C ASP A 52 -6.59 -13.56 14.36
N GLN A 53 -7.04 -12.40 13.86
CA GLN A 53 -8.21 -11.74 14.43
C GLN A 53 -9.45 -12.49 13.96
N ARG A 54 -10.36 -12.77 14.89
CA ARG A 54 -11.68 -13.32 14.54
C ARG A 54 -12.36 -12.35 13.56
N PRO A 55 -13.08 -12.85 12.54
CA PRO A 55 -13.84 -12.00 11.63
C PRO A 55 -14.74 -11.06 12.44
N ALA A 56 -14.73 -9.78 12.09
CA ALA A 56 -15.61 -8.79 12.69
C ALA A 56 -17.03 -8.90 12.09
N ASP A 57 -17.64 -10.08 12.21
CA ASP A 57 -19.04 -10.35 11.81
C ASP A 57 -20.04 -9.71 12.79
N HIS A 58 -19.66 -8.57 13.36
CA HIS A 58 -20.47 -7.79 14.28
C HIS A 58 -21.41 -6.90 13.46
N GLY A 59 -22.67 -7.31 13.34
CA GLY A 59 -23.69 -6.57 12.60
C GLY A 59 -25.11 -7.03 12.92
N LEU A 60 -26.11 -6.31 12.40
CA LEU A 60 -27.55 -6.53 12.66
C LEU A 60 -28.06 -7.94 12.30
N PHE A 61 -27.30 -8.70 11.49
CA PHE A 61 -27.61 -10.07 11.07
C PHE A 61 -26.55 -11.08 11.57
N ASP A 62 -26.11 -10.91 12.82
CA ASP A 62 -25.10 -11.74 13.48
C ASP A 62 -25.42 -13.24 13.39
N THR A 63 -24.79 -13.92 12.43
CA THR A 63 -24.89 -15.38 12.25
C THR A 63 -24.03 -16.14 13.26
N ASN A 64 -23.21 -15.44 14.05
CA ASN A 64 -22.23 -16.01 14.99
C ASN A 64 -22.47 -15.57 16.45
N ALA A 65 -23.66 -15.05 16.77
CA ALA A 65 -24.02 -14.42 18.05
C ALA A 65 -23.76 -15.30 19.29
N ARG A 66 -23.80 -16.63 19.14
CA ARG A 66 -23.61 -17.57 20.26
C ARG A 66 -22.16 -17.76 20.69
N ASN A 67 -21.18 -17.38 19.87
CA ASN A 67 -19.76 -17.50 20.19
C ASN A 67 -19.18 -16.23 20.86
N GLN A 68 -20.04 -15.30 21.28
CA GLN A 68 -19.67 -13.96 21.76
C GLN A 68 -19.57 -13.81 23.28
N LEU A 69 -19.14 -14.85 24.02
CA LEU A 69 -19.01 -14.77 25.49
C LEU A 69 -17.59 -14.53 26.03
N GLU A 70 -16.58 -14.32 25.18
CA GLU A 70 -15.26 -13.90 25.66
C GLU A 70 -14.70 -12.74 24.84
N MET A 71 -14.85 -11.53 25.42
CA MET A 71 -14.22 -10.29 24.99
C MET A 71 -13.35 -9.66 26.09
N PHE A 72 -12.83 -10.46 27.04
CA PHE A 72 -11.80 -10.02 28.00
C PHE A 72 -10.82 -11.17 28.26
#